data_AF-A0A7S4NED8-F1
#
_entry.id   AF-A0A7S4NED8-F1
#
_cell.length_a   1.000
_cell.length_b   1.000
_cell.length_c   1.000
_cell.angle_alpha   90.00
_cell.angle_beta   90.00
_cell.angle_gamma   90.00
#
_symmetry.space_group_name_H-M   'P 1'
#
loop_
_entity.id
_entity.type
_entity.pdbx_description
1 polymer ?
#
loop_
_entity_poly.entity_id
_entity_poly.type
_entity_poly.pdbx_seq_one_letter_code
_entity_poly.pdbx_strand_id
1 'polypeptide(L)'
;MRGTADNGGVHENSGIANLAYVLTVQGGVQPQLKSDEYVIPVGVTMSQQIYYLGFTHYLGHTSDFVDARVATVQAANTLYPDNYQVVDSTGNAWTAVGVVENN
;
A
#
# COMPACT_ATOMS: atom_id res chain seq x y z
N MET A 1 -0.37 -1.36 -21.79
CA MET A 1 -0.03 -2.52 -22.64
C MET A 1 0.49 -3.63 -21.72
N ARG A 2 -0.10 -4.83 -21.74
CA ARG A 2 0.31 -5.97 -20.89
C ARG A 2 1.49 -6.69 -21.56
N GLY A 3 2.69 -6.56 -21.01
CA GLY A 3 3.87 -7.30 -21.46
C GLY A 3 3.88 -8.70 -20.86
N THR A 4 4.16 -9.72 -21.68
CA THR A 4 4.21 -11.15 -21.31
C THR A 4 5.57 -11.59 -20.73
N ALA A 5 6.47 -10.64 -20.46
CA ALA A 5 7.74 -10.92 -19.79
C ALA A 5 7.54 -10.96 -18.27
N ASP A 6 8.30 -11.81 -17.56
CA ASP A 6 8.29 -11.93 -16.10
C ASP A 6 6.89 -12.19 -15.49
N ASN A 7 6.15 -13.15 -16.06
CA ASN A 7 4.80 -13.53 -15.63
C ASN A 7 3.78 -12.37 -15.55
N GLY A 8 3.94 -11.36 -16.42
CA GLY A 8 3.15 -10.12 -16.38
C GLY A 8 3.85 -8.96 -15.65
N GLY A 9 5.19 -9.02 -15.51
CA GLY A 9 6.01 -8.00 -14.85
C GLY A 9 6.00 -8.08 -13.33
N VAL A 10 5.90 -9.27 -12.73
CA VAL A 10 5.70 -9.40 -11.27
C VAL A 10 6.83 -8.78 -10.43
N HIS A 11 8.08 -8.85 -10.88
CA HIS A 11 9.21 -8.22 -10.20
C HIS A 11 9.28 -6.70 -10.46
N GLU A 12 8.83 -6.23 -11.63
CA GLU A 12 8.70 -4.79 -11.92
C GLU A 12 7.55 -4.15 -11.11
N ASN A 13 6.42 -4.86 -11.03
CA ASN A 13 5.21 -4.43 -10.36
C ASN A 13 5.34 -4.52 -8.82
N SER A 14 6.20 -5.39 -8.30
CA SER A 14 6.50 -5.45 -6.85
C SER A 14 7.03 -4.11 -6.30
N GLY A 15 7.65 -3.30 -7.16
CA GLY A 15 8.11 -1.95 -6.81
C GLY A 15 6.98 -1.03 -6.32
N ILE A 16 5.75 -1.24 -6.77
CA ILE A 16 4.57 -0.45 -6.36
C ILE A 16 4.25 -0.72 -4.88
N ALA A 17 4.05 -1.99 -4.51
CA ALA A 17 3.75 -2.37 -3.13
C ALA A 17 4.92 -2.07 -2.17
N ASN A 18 6.16 -2.26 -2.63
CA ASN A 18 7.35 -1.92 -1.85
C ASN A 18 7.44 -0.41 -1.57
N LEU A 19 7.20 0.42 -2.59
CA LEU A 19 7.20 1.87 -2.40
C LEU A 19 6.05 2.34 -1.51
N ALA A 20 4.86 1.75 -1.63
CA ALA A 20 3.74 2.03 -0.72
C ALA A 20 4.12 1.71 0.74
N TYR A 21 4.77 0.57 0.99
CA TYR A 21 5.25 0.24 2.32
C TYR A 21 6.30 1.25 2.83
N VAL A 22 7.29 1.61 2.00
CA VAL A 22 8.32 2.61 2.37
C VAL A 22 7.69 3.95 2.72
N LEU A 23 6.72 4.42 1.93
CA LEU A 23 6.01 5.66 2.19
C LEU A 23 5.16 5.58 3.47
N THR A 24 4.52 4.45 3.74
CA THR A 24 3.79 4.25 5.02
C THR A 24 4.75 4.34 6.21
N VAL A 25 5.95 3.75 6.10
CA VAL A 25 6.96 3.77 7.16
C VAL A 25 7.59 5.15 7.36
N GLN A 26 8.09 5.76 6.29
CA GLN A 26 8.96 6.94 6.34
C GLN A 26 8.22 8.25 6.09
N GLY A 27 7.02 8.19 5.50
CA GLY A 27 6.28 9.35 5.04
C GLY A 27 6.93 10.03 3.83
N GLY A 28 6.37 11.17 3.44
CA GLY A 28 6.85 11.99 2.33
C GLY A 28 6.08 11.77 1.03
N VAL A 29 6.69 12.22 -0.06
CA VAL A 29 6.16 12.08 -1.43
C VAL A 29 6.94 11.01 -2.18
N GLN A 30 6.34 10.40 -3.19
CA GLN A 30 7.05 9.42 -3.99
C GLN A 30 8.30 10.02 -4.68
N PRO A 31 9.45 9.31 -4.73
CA PRO A 31 10.72 9.88 -5.20
C PRO A 31 10.74 10.32 -6.67
N GLN A 32 9.82 9.77 -7.47
CA GLN A 32 9.73 10.04 -8.90
C GLN A 32 8.75 11.18 -9.22
N LEU A 33 8.15 11.79 -8.19
CA LEU A 33 7.20 12.92 -8.29
C LEU A 33 6.07 12.68 -9.30
N LYS A 34 5.63 11.43 -9.47
CA LYS A 34 4.47 11.11 -10.32
C LYS A 34 3.14 11.38 -9.63
N SER A 35 3.17 11.74 -8.35
CA SER A 35 2.03 12.15 -7.52
C SER A 35 2.53 13.13 -6.46
N ASP A 36 1.71 14.14 -6.17
CA ASP A 36 1.94 15.12 -5.10
C ASP A 36 1.34 14.66 -3.75
N GLU A 37 0.81 13.43 -3.70
CA GLU A 37 0.25 12.83 -2.49
C GLU A 37 1.32 12.75 -1.39
N TYR A 38 1.05 13.39 -0.26
CA TYR A 38 1.94 13.40 0.89
C TYR A 38 1.48 12.39 1.94
N VAL A 39 2.38 11.48 2.31
CA VAL A 39 2.12 10.45 3.32
C VAL A 39 2.69 10.90 4.66
N ILE A 40 1.85 10.91 5.71
CA ILE A 40 2.33 11.13 7.08
C ILE A 40 2.96 9.81 7.58
N PRO A 41 4.17 9.83 8.16
CA PRO A 41 4.85 8.60 8.59
C PRO A 41 4.05 7.88 9.69
N VAL A 42 3.82 6.59 9.49
CA VAL A 42 3.24 5.67 10.48
C VAL A 42 4.35 4.99 11.30
N GLY A 43 5.54 4.83 10.72
CA GLY A 43 6.67 4.16 11.36
C GLY A 43 6.66 2.64 11.17
N VAL A 44 7.85 2.04 11.33
CA VAL A 44 8.13 0.65 10.94
C VAL A 44 7.29 -0.37 11.70
N THR A 45 7.14 -0.21 13.02
CA THR A 45 6.46 -1.19 13.87
C THR A 45 4.99 -1.34 13.50
N MET A 46 4.28 -0.22 13.34
CA MET A 46 2.87 -0.25 12.98
C MET A 46 2.67 -0.70 11.52
N SER A 47 3.51 -0.20 10.61
CA SER A 47 3.43 -0.57 9.18
C SER A 47 3.64 -2.07 8.96
N GLN A 48 4.59 -2.70 9.68
CA GLN A 48 4.82 -4.15 9.57
C GLN A 48 3.60 -4.95 10.01
N GLN A 49 2.93 -4.57 11.10
CA GLN A 49 1.74 -5.26 11.58
C GLN A 49 0.58 -5.14 10.58
N ILE A 50 0.39 -3.95 10.01
CA ILE A 50 -0.63 -3.66 9.00
C ILE A 50 -0.43 -4.51 7.75
N TYR A 51 0.77 -4.47 7.17
CA TYR A 51 1.06 -5.19 5.93
C TYR A 51 1.06 -6.71 6.14
N TYR A 52 1.55 -7.19 7.30
CA TYR A 52 1.48 -8.60 7.64
C TYR A 52 0.03 -9.09 7.75
N LEU A 53 -0.82 -8.41 8.53
CA LEU A 53 -2.22 -8.79 8.68
C LEU A 53 -2.96 -8.68 7.35
N GLY A 54 -2.77 -7.58 6.61
CA GLY A 54 -3.38 -7.37 5.30
C GLY A 54 -3.09 -8.52 4.33
N PHE A 55 -1.81 -8.88 4.18
CA PHE A 55 -1.39 -9.84 3.16
C PHE A 55 -1.63 -11.30 3.56
N THR A 56 -1.70 -11.61 4.86
CA THR A 56 -1.92 -12.98 5.33
C THR A 56 -3.38 -13.31 5.58
N HIS A 57 -4.20 -12.32 5.93
CA HIS A 57 -5.58 -12.55 6.35
C HIS A 57 -6.64 -12.12 5.33
N TYR A 58 -6.36 -11.08 4.53
CA TYR A 58 -7.35 -10.49 3.63
C TYR A 58 -7.08 -10.72 2.14
N LEU A 59 -5.85 -11.11 1.76
CA LEU A 59 -5.53 -11.41 0.37
C LEU A 59 -5.76 -12.89 0.02
N GLY A 60 -6.22 -13.11 -1.21
CA GLY A 60 -6.40 -14.41 -1.81
C GLY A 60 -5.48 -14.61 -3.02
N HIS A 61 -5.54 -15.82 -3.60
CA HIS A 61 -4.66 -16.26 -4.69
C HIS A 61 -4.81 -15.45 -5.99
N THR A 62 -5.90 -14.68 -6.13
CA THR A 62 -6.22 -13.86 -7.31
C THR A 62 -6.15 -12.36 -7.04
N SER A 63 -5.67 -11.96 -5.86
CA SER A 63 -5.69 -10.55 -5.44
C SER A 63 -4.77 -9.68 -6.30
N ASP A 64 -5.25 -8.48 -6.63
CA ASP A 64 -4.48 -7.44 -7.33
C ASP A 64 -4.00 -6.31 -6.39
N PHE A 65 -3.50 -5.20 -6.95
CA PHE A 65 -3.03 -4.08 -6.14
C PHE A 65 -4.14 -3.30 -5.45
N VAL A 66 -5.32 -3.22 -6.05
CA VAL A 66 -6.47 -2.57 -5.40
C VAL A 66 -6.90 -3.41 -4.22
N ASP A 67 -6.90 -4.74 -4.35
CA ASP A 67 -7.15 -5.64 -3.22
C ASP A 67 -6.08 -5.48 -2.12
N ALA A 68 -4.80 -5.33 -2.48
CA ALA A 68 -3.72 -5.06 -1.53
C ALA A 68 -3.91 -3.74 -0.76
N ARG A 69 -4.38 -2.69 -1.45
CA ARG A 69 -4.77 -1.43 -0.82
C ARG A 69 -5.91 -1.65 0.18
N VAL A 70 -7.02 -2.24 -0.26
CA VAL A 70 -8.19 -2.47 0.60
C VAL A 70 -7.82 -3.31 1.81
N ALA A 71 -7.07 -4.41 1.61
CA ALA A 71 -6.60 -5.29 2.67
C ALA A 71 -5.75 -4.57 3.72
N THR A 72 -4.80 -3.75 3.30
CA THR A 72 -3.92 -3.03 4.23
C THR A 72 -4.63 -1.87 4.94
N VAL A 73 -5.53 -1.14 4.26
CA VAL A 73 -6.38 -0.13 4.91
C VAL A 73 -7.32 -0.77 5.93
N GLN A 74 -7.92 -1.92 5.60
CA GLN A 74 -8.74 -2.69 6.53
C GLN A 74 -7.92 -3.21 7.73
N ALA A 75 -6.69 -3.66 7.50
CA ALA A 75 -5.78 -4.07 8.57
C ALA A 75 -5.39 -2.90 9.48
N ALA A 76 -5.14 -1.72 8.91
CA ALA A 76 -4.87 -0.49 9.67
C ALA A 76 -6.04 -0.13 10.58
N ASN A 77 -7.27 -0.16 10.05
CA ASN A 77 -8.47 0.11 10.83
C ASN A 77 -8.73 -0.95 11.91
N THR A 78 -8.38 -2.22 11.63
CA THR A 78 -8.56 -3.33 12.59
C THR A 78 -7.57 -3.24 13.75
N LEU A 79 -6.31 -2.90 13.48
CA LEU A 79 -5.25 -2.84 14.49
C LEU A 79 -5.25 -1.52 15.26
N TYR A 80 -5.67 -0.43 14.62
CA TYR A 80 -5.63 0.92 15.18
C TYR A 80 -6.95 1.69 14.94
N PRO A 81 -8.10 1.19 15.43
CA PRO A 81 -9.42 1.77 15.13
C PRO A 81 -9.60 3.22 15.59
N ASP A 82 -8.86 3.65 16.62
CA ASP A 82 -8.91 5.01 17.13
C ASP A 82 -7.85 5.94 16.51
N ASN A 83 -7.00 5.42 15.62
CA ASN A 83 -5.92 6.17 14.98
C ASN A 83 -6.19 6.35 13.48
N TYR A 84 -7.10 7.27 13.17
CA TYR A 84 -7.48 7.62 11.79
C TYR A 84 -6.28 8.02 10.92
N GLN A 85 -5.25 8.65 11.51
CA GLN A 85 -4.05 9.04 10.76
C GLN A 85 -3.32 7.81 10.19
N VAL A 86 -3.30 6.68 10.89
CA VAL A 86 -2.66 5.45 10.40
C VAL A 86 -3.43 4.84 9.24
N VAL A 87 -4.76 4.88 9.31
CA VAL A 87 -5.64 4.41 8.22
C VAL A 87 -5.46 5.29 6.98
N ASP A 88 -5.55 6.61 7.14
CA ASP A 88 -5.39 7.58 6.06
C ASP A 88 -4.00 7.50 5.44
N SER A 89 -2.93 7.46 6.24
CA SER A 89 -1.57 7.32 5.73
C SER A 89 -1.36 6.03 4.93
N THR A 90 -1.97 4.93 5.37
CA THR A 90 -1.89 3.66 4.62
C THR A 90 -2.60 3.80 3.27
N GLY A 91 -3.78 4.41 3.23
CA GLY A 91 -4.49 4.69 1.97
C GLY A 91 -3.74 5.65 1.05
N ASN A 92 -3.20 6.74 1.60
CA ASN A 92 -2.43 7.74 0.88
C ASN A 92 -1.14 7.15 0.30
N ALA A 93 -0.49 6.21 0.99
CA ALA A 93 0.67 5.52 0.45
C ALA A 93 0.36 4.71 -0.82
N TRP A 94 -0.82 4.08 -0.90
CA TRP A 94 -1.28 3.41 -2.12
C TRP A 94 -1.66 4.42 -3.22
N THR A 95 -2.35 5.51 -2.86
CA THR A 95 -2.65 6.60 -3.79
C THR A 95 -1.37 7.21 -4.38
N ALA A 96 -0.35 7.41 -3.54
CA ALA A 96 0.94 7.96 -3.94
C ALA A 96 1.66 7.08 -4.97
N VAL A 97 1.44 5.77 -4.98
CA VAL A 97 2.00 4.85 -6.00
C VAL A 97 1.05 4.57 -7.17
N GLY A 98 -0.05 5.31 -7.28
CA GLY A 98 -1.01 5.22 -8.38
C GLY A 98 -2.07 4.13 -8.22
N VAL A 99 -2.23 3.56 -7.03
CA VAL A 99 -3.26 2.57 -6.72
C VAL A 99 -4.41 3.26 -5.99
N VAL A 100 -5.48 3.54 -6.72
CA VAL A 100 -6.71 4.18 -6.21
C VAL A 100 -7.83 3.16 -6.02
N GLU A 101 -8.79 3.44 -5.12
CA GLU A 101 -10.03 2.65 -5.09
C GLU A 101 -10.77 2.82 -6.42
N ASN A 102 -11.22 1.71 -7.00
CA ASN A 102 -12.09 1.75 -8.17
C ASN A 102 -13.48 2.20 -7.73
N ASN A 103 -13.97 3.28 -8.34
CA ASN A 103 -15.29 3.88 -8.11
C ASN A 103 -16.43 3.00 -8.66
#